data_AF-A0A9E6EUM6-F1
#
_entry.id   AF-A0A9E6EUM6-F1
#
_cell.length_a   1.000
_cell.length_b   1.000
_cell.length_c   1.000
_cell.angle_alpha   90.00
_cell.angle_beta   90.00
_cell.angle_gamma   90.00
#
_symmetry.space_group_name_H-M   'P 1'
#
loop_
_entity.id
_entity.type
_entity.pdbx_description
1 polymer ?
#
loop_
_entity_poly.entity_id
_entity_poly.type
_entity_poly.pdbx_seq_one_letter_code
_entity_poly.pdbx_strand_id
1 'polypeptide(L)'
;MKTTKTFKVAKSIISALLIINCQLLIINCVAQGGASINTTGTAAHNSAMLDVSSTTQGQLLPRMSSAQMNVITSPATGLVIYNTDCNTLSYYNGTFWVAIGNTGIVSAPGVITGNTAPCQNATGVAYSIAPVSGATAYNWTLPTGATLATGQGTTSITVNFGISNGNVCVTAISSCGSSNANCTAITFLPVPSAAGTISGTIPVCQSQNGVSYSISSISGATGYVWAYTGNGFSVATGSNTNSITADYSVTATSGNLSVYGTNVCGNGSASSTYAVTVNSPPTTASAGNDINPVCGVTTATLAGNTPSVGTGSWSVVSGTATITTPSSPTSGITGLAVPDTATLRWTISNSPCTASADDVVITTISCCNITGTGGTITSSGGRTIHTFTSSETFAVTCGGGNVQVLVIGGGGGGGYTGGGGAGGYQYNASFPVTIQSYTVIVGGGGNGSQQLGSNGNNSVFSTITALGGGGGSHTEAGNNGGSGGGSSGTLAGGIGSQGNNGGSGHWGTTWDGGGGGGAGSAGTSGTSNNGGHGGNGLANSISGSSVTYAGGGGGAGTNGQSAGVAGTGGGGNSGAVSSGNGYAGTANTGGGGGSSGANSGLSGGPGGSGIVIISYLP
;
A
#
# COMPACT_ATOMS: atom_id res chain seq x y z
N MET A 1 -26.88 -131.82 -84.66
CA MET A 1 -27.18 -131.81 -86.11
C MET A 1 -25.94 -131.28 -86.83
N LYS A 2 -25.33 -132.10 -87.72
CA LYS A 2 -24.56 -131.79 -88.97
C LYS A 2 -23.69 -130.50 -89.03
N THR A 3 -22.47 -130.39 -89.57
CA THR A 3 -21.52 -131.17 -90.42
C THR A 3 -20.31 -130.23 -90.63
N THR A 4 -19.04 -130.61 -90.40
CA THR A 4 -18.03 -131.23 -91.31
C THR A 4 -17.53 -130.42 -92.53
N LYS A 5 -16.18 -130.42 -92.70
CA LYS A 5 -15.35 -130.38 -93.94
C LYS A 5 -15.20 -129.04 -94.68
N THR A 6 -14.03 -128.45 -94.93
CA THR A 6 -12.69 -128.92 -95.38
C THR A 6 -12.68 -129.61 -96.75
N PHE A 7 -12.09 -128.96 -97.77
CA PHE A 7 -11.48 -129.56 -98.97
C PHE A 7 -10.30 -128.64 -99.40
N LYS A 8 -9.04 -129.05 -99.17
CA LYS A 8 -8.08 -129.67 -100.12
C LYS A 8 -7.74 -128.74 -101.30
N VAL A 9 -6.57 -128.09 -101.38
CA VAL A 9 -5.18 -128.59 -101.52
C VAL A 9 -4.94 -129.49 -102.74
N ALA A 10 -4.16 -128.96 -103.69
CA ALA A 10 -3.14 -129.59 -104.55
C ALA A 10 -2.70 -128.50 -105.56
N LYS A 11 -1.44 -128.14 -105.83
CA LYS A 11 -0.13 -128.82 -105.99
C LYS A 11 0.91 -127.67 -105.97
N SER A 12 1.92 -127.60 -105.11
CA SER A 12 3.15 -128.41 -105.08
C SER A 12 3.76 -128.66 -106.46
N ILE A 13 4.65 -127.75 -106.87
CA ILE A 13 5.97 -127.92 -107.53
C ILE A 13 6.46 -126.48 -107.81
N ILE A 14 7.20 -125.89 -106.87
CA ILE A 14 8.21 -124.82 -106.97
C ILE A 14 8.63 -124.57 -105.50
N SER A 15 9.36 -125.54 -104.95
CA SER A 15 9.94 -125.49 -103.60
C SER A 15 11.45 -125.73 -103.65
N ALA A 16 12.10 -125.42 -104.77
CA ALA A 16 13.51 -125.76 -104.95
C ALA A 16 14.37 -124.67 -105.62
N LEU A 17 13.83 -123.48 -105.89
CA LEU A 17 14.66 -122.34 -106.28
C LEU A 17 14.74 -121.32 -105.13
N LEU A 18 15.87 -121.41 -104.43
CA LEU A 18 16.54 -120.31 -103.74
C LEU A 18 16.03 -119.89 -102.36
N ILE A 19 16.28 -120.81 -101.42
CA ILE A 19 16.56 -120.63 -99.99
C ILE A 19 17.80 -119.71 -99.72
N ILE A 20 18.13 -118.77 -100.62
CA ILE A 20 19.26 -117.81 -100.51
C ILE A 20 18.75 -116.36 -100.68
N ASN A 21 17.70 -116.00 -99.92
CA ASN A 21 17.50 -114.63 -99.44
C ASN A 21 16.99 -114.65 -97.99
N CYS A 22 17.59 -115.56 -97.22
CA CYS A 22 17.60 -115.57 -95.77
C CYS A 22 18.48 -114.41 -95.28
N GLN A 23 17.90 -113.50 -94.46
CA GLN A 23 18.49 -112.37 -93.70
C GLN A 23 18.16 -110.94 -94.17
N LEU A 24 16.97 -110.45 -93.75
CA LEU A 24 16.58 -109.08 -93.31
C LEU A 24 15.04 -109.04 -93.46
N LEU A 25 14.18 -108.82 -92.49
CA LEU A 25 14.28 -108.18 -91.19
C LEU A 25 13.06 -108.66 -90.39
N ILE A 26 13.31 -109.12 -89.17
CA ILE A 26 12.34 -109.67 -88.21
C ILE A 26 11.96 -108.57 -87.19
N ILE A 27 10.72 -108.60 -86.68
CA ILE A 27 10.26 -108.05 -85.38
C ILE A 27 10.08 -106.51 -85.24
N ASN A 28 8.83 -106.07 -85.03
CA ASN A 28 8.36 -105.44 -83.77
C ASN A 28 6.89 -104.97 -83.83
N CYS A 29 6.01 -105.72 -83.17
CA CYS A 29 4.86 -105.15 -82.49
C CYS A 29 5.31 -104.90 -81.05
N VAL A 30 5.35 -103.64 -80.59
CA VAL A 30 5.57 -103.32 -79.17
C VAL A 30 4.43 -102.44 -78.69
N ALA A 31 3.84 -102.87 -77.59
CA ALA A 31 2.83 -102.17 -76.81
C ALA A 31 3.40 -100.86 -76.23
N GLN A 32 2.57 -99.81 -76.19
CA GLN A 32 2.86 -98.60 -75.43
C GLN A 32 2.74 -98.89 -73.92
N GLY A 33 3.87 -98.85 -73.22
CA GLY A 33 3.99 -98.81 -71.78
C GLY A 33 5.12 -97.84 -71.40
N GLY A 34 5.06 -97.23 -70.21
CA GLY A 34 6.01 -96.22 -69.74
C GLY A 34 7.48 -96.64 -69.94
N ALA A 35 8.33 -95.66 -70.21
CA ALA A 35 9.75 -95.91 -70.43
C ALA A 35 10.44 -96.13 -69.07
N SER A 36 11.04 -97.30 -68.91
CA SER A 36 11.84 -97.64 -67.74
C SER A 36 13.32 -97.57 -68.07
N ILE A 37 14.09 -96.83 -67.28
CA ILE A 37 15.55 -96.71 -67.43
C ILE A 37 16.19 -97.25 -66.15
N ASN A 38 16.66 -98.51 -66.22
CA ASN A 38 17.38 -99.19 -65.14
C ASN A 38 18.24 -100.32 -65.72
N THR A 39 19.16 -100.84 -64.91
CA THR A 39 20.03 -101.97 -65.29
C THR A 39 19.46 -103.34 -64.93
N THR A 40 18.33 -103.39 -64.23
CA THR A 40 17.69 -104.61 -63.72
C THR A 40 16.62 -105.20 -64.64
N GLY A 41 16.20 -104.47 -65.67
CA GLY A 41 15.14 -104.85 -66.61
C GLY A 41 13.72 -104.71 -66.06
N THR A 42 13.51 -104.09 -64.90
CA THR A 42 12.17 -103.92 -64.32
C THR A 42 11.33 -102.98 -65.18
N ALA A 43 10.07 -103.37 -65.44
CA ALA A 43 9.12 -102.52 -66.15
C ALA A 43 8.81 -101.24 -65.34
N ALA A 44 8.45 -100.16 -66.03
CA ALA A 44 8.05 -98.92 -65.37
C ALA A 44 6.80 -99.15 -64.52
N HIS A 45 6.71 -98.47 -63.38
CA HIS A 45 5.49 -98.43 -62.60
C HIS A 45 4.32 -97.92 -63.45
N ASN A 46 3.12 -98.47 -63.27
CA ASN A 46 1.97 -98.18 -64.15
C ASN A 46 1.50 -96.70 -64.13
N SER A 47 1.86 -95.96 -63.08
CA SER A 47 1.58 -94.53 -62.94
C SER A 47 2.70 -93.62 -63.47
N ALA A 48 3.83 -94.18 -63.91
CA ALA A 48 4.99 -93.44 -64.38
C ALA A 48 5.14 -93.57 -65.89
N MET A 49 5.21 -92.43 -66.59
CA MET A 49 5.57 -92.42 -68.01
C MET A 49 7.09 -92.55 -68.21
N LEU A 50 7.87 -92.09 -67.22
CA LEU A 50 9.31 -92.28 -67.11
C LEU A 50 9.60 -92.77 -65.68
N ASP A 51 10.15 -93.98 -65.56
CA ASP A 51 10.57 -94.57 -64.29
C ASP A 51 12.08 -94.83 -64.35
N VAL A 52 12.83 -94.21 -63.44
CA VAL A 52 14.29 -94.31 -63.39
C VAL A 52 14.68 -94.90 -62.05
N SER A 53 15.29 -96.08 -62.08
CA SER A 53 15.75 -96.77 -60.88
C SER A 53 17.22 -97.13 -61.03
N SER A 54 18.04 -96.66 -60.09
CA SER A 54 19.46 -96.98 -60.01
C SER A 54 19.94 -96.76 -58.58
N THR A 55 20.87 -97.60 -58.12
CA THR A 55 21.47 -97.51 -56.79
C THR A 55 22.86 -96.84 -56.82
N THR A 56 23.42 -96.63 -58.01
CA THR A 56 24.79 -96.11 -58.20
C THR A 56 24.85 -94.91 -59.14
N GLN A 57 23.78 -94.62 -59.88
CA GLN A 57 23.70 -93.52 -60.84
C GLN A 57 22.43 -92.70 -60.57
N GLY A 58 22.47 -91.40 -60.89
CA GLY A 58 21.33 -90.49 -60.74
C GLY A 58 20.83 -89.98 -62.09
N GLN A 59 19.69 -89.28 -62.07
CA GLN A 59 19.22 -88.54 -63.23
C GLN A 59 19.92 -87.18 -63.28
N LEU A 60 20.69 -86.95 -64.35
CA LEU A 60 21.28 -85.64 -64.62
C LEU A 60 20.34 -84.85 -65.53
N LEU A 61 19.64 -83.88 -64.95
CA LEU A 61 18.81 -82.95 -65.71
C LEU A 61 19.67 -81.92 -66.46
N PRO A 62 19.16 -81.27 -67.52
CA PRO A 62 19.88 -80.20 -68.21
C PRO A 62 20.41 -79.17 -67.21
N ARG A 63 21.73 -78.97 -67.23
CA ARG A 63 22.44 -78.06 -66.34
C ARG A 63 22.76 -76.77 -67.07
N MET A 64 22.41 -75.65 -66.47
CA MET A 64 22.62 -74.35 -67.08
C MET A 64 22.72 -73.26 -66.01
N SER A 65 23.42 -72.17 -66.33
CA SER A 65 23.44 -70.97 -65.48
C SER A 65 22.09 -70.26 -65.51
N SER A 66 21.87 -69.35 -64.58
CA SER A 66 20.67 -68.50 -64.54
C SER A 66 20.54 -67.66 -65.81
N ALA A 67 21.65 -67.17 -66.34
CA ALA A 67 21.68 -66.43 -67.60
C ALA A 67 21.23 -67.30 -68.79
N GLN A 68 21.71 -68.55 -68.85
CA GLN A 68 21.31 -69.50 -69.89
C GLN A 68 19.85 -69.96 -69.74
N MET A 69 19.38 -70.14 -68.50
CA MET A 69 18.00 -70.50 -68.19
C MET A 69 17.01 -69.41 -68.61
N ASN A 70 17.33 -68.13 -68.35
CA ASN A 70 16.45 -67.00 -68.63
C ASN A 70 16.32 -66.65 -70.12
N VAL A 71 17.21 -67.16 -70.98
CA VAL A 71 17.14 -66.96 -72.44
C VAL A 71 16.47 -68.11 -73.19
N ILE A 72 15.94 -69.12 -72.47
CA ILE A 72 15.10 -70.15 -73.10
C ILE A 72 13.83 -69.47 -73.61
N THR A 73 13.63 -69.48 -74.94
CA THR A 73 12.44 -68.93 -75.59
C THR A 73 11.27 -69.92 -75.45
N SER A 74 10.12 -69.42 -74.98
CA SER A 74 8.88 -70.18 -74.81
C SER A 74 9.04 -71.53 -74.09
N PRO A 75 9.60 -71.56 -72.86
CA PRO A 75 9.76 -72.81 -72.11
C PRO A 75 8.40 -73.46 -71.82
N ALA A 76 8.34 -74.79 -71.90
CA ALA A 76 7.13 -75.54 -71.58
C ALA A 76 6.82 -75.48 -70.08
N THR A 77 5.56 -75.34 -69.70
CA THR A 77 5.12 -75.48 -68.30
C THR A 77 5.51 -76.85 -67.76
N GLY A 78 6.17 -76.88 -66.60
CA GLY A 78 6.70 -78.09 -65.97
C GLY A 78 8.12 -78.47 -66.43
N LEU A 79 8.75 -77.72 -67.34
CA LEU A 79 10.15 -77.95 -67.75
C LEU A 79 11.08 -77.85 -66.53
N VAL A 80 11.82 -78.92 -66.23
CA VAL A 80 12.74 -78.99 -65.08
C VAL A 80 14.20 -78.95 -65.55
N ILE A 81 15.00 -78.09 -64.94
CA ILE A 81 16.45 -77.95 -65.16
C ILE A 81 17.18 -77.95 -63.82
N TYR A 82 18.50 -78.15 -63.83
CA TYR A 82 19.36 -77.88 -62.68
C TYR A 82 20.09 -76.55 -62.92
N ASN A 83 19.79 -75.52 -62.12
CA ASN A 83 20.45 -74.23 -62.22
C ASN A 83 21.81 -74.33 -61.53
N THR A 84 22.88 -74.22 -62.31
CA THR A 84 24.27 -74.38 -61.81
C THR A 84 24.75 -73.20 -60.99
N ASP A 85 24.14 -72.01 -61.14
CA ASP A 85 24.52 -70.86 -60.31
C ASP A 85 23.91 -70.96 -58.92
N CYS A 86 22.73 -71.56 -58.82
CA CYS A 86 21.97 -71.69 -57.57
C CYS A 86 22.09 -73.07 -56.93
N ASN A 87 22.67 -74.04 -57.64
CA ASN A 87 22.76 -75.45 -57.25
C ASN A 87 21.40 -76.07 -56.84
N THR A 88 20.33 -75.63 -57.52
CA THR A 88 18.97 -76.11 -57.25
C THR A 88 18.33 -76.67 -58.51
N LEU A 89 17.42 -77.62 -58.33
CA LEU A 89 16.44 -77.93 -59.37
C LEU A 89 15.48 -76.76 -59.51
N SER A 90 15.16 -76.37 -60.73
CA SER A 90 14.20 -75.32 -61.05
C SER A 90 13.21 -75.83 -62.09
N TYR A 91 11.94 -75.48 -61.95
CA TYR A 91 10.91 -75.77 -62.95
C TYR A 91 10.24 -74.49 -63.46
N TYR A 92 9.83 -74.47 -64.72
CA TYR A 92 9.05 -73.36 -65.27
C TYR A 92 7.56 -73.55 -64.94
N ASN A 93 6.93 -72.59 -64.26
CA ASN A 93 5.52 -72.72 -63.85
C ASN A 93 4.51 -72.23 -64.91
N GLY A 94 4.98 -71.83 -66.09
CA GLY A 94 4.16 -71.22 -67.15
C GLY A 94 4.28 -69.68 -67.22
N THR A 95 4.95 -69.05 -66.25
CA THR A 95 5.21 -67.60 -66.26
C THR A 95 6.67 -67.30 -65.92
N PHE A 96 7.22 -67.93 -64.89
CA PHE A 96 8.60 -67.75 -64.45
C PHE A 96 9.20 -69.07 -63.92
N TRP A 97 10.53 -69.09 -63.74
CA TRP A 97 11.25 -70.22 -63.17
C TRP A 97 11.13 -70.24 -61.64
N VAL A 98 10.81 -71.40 -61.07
CA VAL A 98 10.63 -71.65 -59.63
C VAL A 98 11.65 -72.69 -59.16
N ALA A 99 12.43 -72.38 -58.12
CA ALA A 99 13.37 -73.32 -57.52
C ALA A 99 12.65 -74.32 -56.59
N ILE A 100 13.03 -75.59 -56.64
CA ILE A 100 12.49 -76.68 -55.81
C ILE A 100 13.43 -76.94 -54.62
N GLY A 101 12.90 -76.89 -53.39
CA GLY A 101 13.65 -77.25 -52.16
C GLY A 101 14.68 -76.23 -51.67
N ASN A 102 14.49 -74.95 -51.98
CA ASN A 102 15.52 -73.91 -51.92
C ASN A 102 16.18 -73.68 -50.53
N THR A 103 17.49 -73.99 -50.42
CA THR A 103 18.41 -73.52 -49.36
C THR A 103 19.49 -72.55 -49.89
N GLY A 104 19.36 -72.08 -51.13
CA GLY A 104 20.33 -71.22 -51.84
C GLY A 104 19.99 -69.72 -51.83
N ILE A 105 18.95 -69.30 -51.11
CA ILE A 105 18.72 -67.86 -50.85
C ILE A 105 19.77 -67.36 -49.85
N VAL A 106 20.29 -66.16 -50.11
CA VAL A 106 21.10 -65.41 -49.14
C VAL A 106 20.35 -65.31 -47.81
N SER A 107 21.08 -65.34 -46.69
CA SER A 107 20.48 -65.24 -45.36
C SER A 107 19.71 -63.92 -45.22
N ALA A 108 18.67 -63.90 -44.40
CA ALA A 108 17.97 -62.65 -44.09
C ALA A 108 18.98 -61.61 -43.57
N PRO A 109 18.82 -60.32 -43.92
CA PRO A 109 19.61 -59.25 -43.34
C PRO A 109 19.63 -59.27 -41.81
N GLY A 110 20.76 -58.85 -41.23
CA GLY A 110 20.90 -58.65 -39.79
C GLY A 110 20.06 -57.47 -39.27
N VAL A 111 20.29 -57.09 -38.00
CA VAL A 111 19.59 -55.97 -37.35
C VAL A 111 19.75 -54.69 -38.18
N ILE A 112 18.65 -53.96 -38.36
CA ILE A 112 18.64 -52.63 -38.98
C ILE A 112 19.05 -51.61 -37.92
N THR A 113 20.15 -50.91 -38.16
CA THR A 113 20.63 -49.80 -37.31
C THR A 113 20.10 -48.47 -37.87
N GLY A 114 19.38 -47.72 -37.05
CA GLY A 114 18.83 -46.40 -37.39
C GLY A 114 17.92 -45.87 -36.27
N ASN A 115 17.42 -44.64 -36.42
CA ASN A 115 16.53 -44.04 -35.42
C ASN A 115 15.14 -44.70 -35.47
N THR A 116 14.72 -45.39 -34.42
CA THR A 116 13.39 -46.05 -34.35
C THR A 116 12.25 -45.11 -33.95
N ALA A 117 12.57 -43.89 -33.48
CA ALA A 117 11.62 -42.85 -33.09
C ALA A 117 11.96 -41.48 -33.71
N PRO A 118 12.03 -41.36 -35.05
CA PRO A 118 12.26 -40.09 -35.72
C PRO A 118 11.05 -39.17 -35.55
N CYS A 119 11.29 -37.86 -35.71
CA CYS A 119 10.23 -36.87 -35.73
C CYS A 119 9.33 -37.07 -36.95
N GLN A 120 8.04 -36.78 -36.81
CA GLN A 120 7.13 -36.73 -37.96
C GLN A 120 7.68 -35.77 -39.03
N ASN A 121 7.58 -36.17 -40.29
CA ASN A 121 8.12 -35.42 -41.44
C ASN A 121 9.65 -35.23 -41.46
N ALA A 122 10.41 -35.97 -40.65
CA ALA A 122 11.87 -35.90 -40.68
C ALA A 122 12.43 -36.38 -42.03
N THR A 123 13.39 -35.64 -42.58
CA THR A 123 14.06 -35.93 -43.85
C THR A 123 15.48 -36.43 -43.65
N GLY A 124 15.97 -37.24 -44.59
CA GLY A 124 17.36 -37.72 -44.58
C GLY A 124 17.73 -38.68 -43.43
N VAL A 125 16.75 -39.37 -42.82
CA VAL A 125 17.01 -40.28 -41.70
C VAL A 125 17.71 -41.54 -42.20
N ALA A 126 18.91 -41.81 -41.69
CA ALA A 126 19.75 -42.92 -42.16
C ALA A 126 19.40 -44.25 -41.49
N TYR A 127 19.38 -45.31 -42.30
CA TYR A 127 19.28 -46.71 -41.86
C TYR A 127 20.35 -47.55 -42.55
N SER A 128 20.84 -48.56 -41.85
CA SER A 128 21.87 -49.45 -42.39
C SER A 128 21.77 -50.87 -41.83
N ILE A 129 22.34 -51.82 -42.56
CA ILE A 129 22.59 -53.20 -42.12
C ILE A 129 24.06 -53.55 -42.33
N ALA A 130 24.53 -54.59 -41.65
CA ALA A 130 25.77 -55.24 -42.05
C ALA A 130 25.60 -55.93 -43.42
N PRO A 131 26.63 -55.92 -44.30
CA PRO A 131 26.58 -56.62 -45.58
C PRO A 131 26.27 -58.12 -45.40
N VAL A 132 25.34 -58.64 -46.20
CA VAL A 132 24.99 -60.06 -46.26
C VAL A 132 25.89 -60.75 -47.28
N SER A 133 26.63 -61.78 -46.86
CA SER A 133 27.48 -62.56 -47.76
C SER A 133 26.68 -63.20 -48.89
N GLY A 134 27.16 -63.08 -50.13
CA GLY A 134 26.48 -63.59 -51.33
C GLY A 134 25.35 -62.71 -51.88
N ALA A 135 24.98 -61.62 -51.21
CA ALA A 135 23.99 -60.68 -51.71
C ALA A 135 24.60 -59.75 -52.77
N THR A 136 23.90 -59.58 -53.89
CA THR A 136 24.30 -58.71 -55.00
C THR A 136 23.53 -57.38 -55.01
N ALA A 137 22.39 -57.30 -54.32
CA ALA A 137 21.61 -56.09 -54.13
C ALA A 137 20.72 -56.20 -52.87
N TYR A 138 20.09 -55.09 -52.49
CA TYR A 138 19.12 -55.03 -51.39
C TYR A 138 17.86 -54.30 -51.82
N ASN A 139 16.71 -54.77 -51.37
CA ASN A 139 15.45 -54.08 -51.58
C ASN A 139 14.90 -53.58 -50.26
N TRP A 140 14.75 -52.26 -50.15
CA TRP A 140 14.17 -51.61 -48.98
C TRP A 140 12.71 -51.26 -49.23
N THR A 141 11.86 -51.54 -48.24
CA THR A 141 10.45 -51.13 -48.25
C THR A 141 10.17 -50.25 -47.05
N LEU A 142 9.38 -49.20 -47.26
CA LEU A 142 9.13 -48.16 -46.27
C LEU A 142 7.66 -48.13 -45.85
N PRO A 143 7.35 -47.51 -44.68
CA PRO A 143 5.98 -47.26 -44.26
C PRO A 143 5.20 -46.43 -45.29
N THR A 144 3.86 -46.58 -45.29
CA THR A 144 2.98 -45.76 -46.13
C THR A 144 3.22 -44.26 -45.89
N GLY A 145 3.45 -43.51 -46.97
CA GLY A 145 3.70 -42.06 -46.91
C GLY A 145 5.15 -41.67 -46.64
N ALA A 146 6.06 -42.63 -46.39
CA ALA A 146 7.50 -42.38 -46.43
C ALA A 146 8.04 -42.56 -47.85
N THR A 147 9.09 -41.81 -48.19
CA THR A 147 9.80 -41.93 -49.47
C THR A 147 11.27 -42.22 -49.25
N LEU A 148 11.83 -43.07 -50.10
CA LEU A 148 13.26 -43.37 -50.10
C LEU A 148 13.99 -42.20 -50.76
N ALA A 149 14.86 -41.53 -50.01
CA ALA A 149 15.61 -40.39 -50.53
C ALA A 149 16.81 -40.88 -51.35
N THR A 150 17.64 -41.77 -50.80
CA THR A 150 18.79 -42.37 -51.49
C THR A 150 19.10 -43.79 -50.97
N GLY A 151 19.88 -44.56 -51.73
CA GLY A 151 20.53 -45.79 -51.25
C GLY A 151 19.83 -47.12 -51.57
N GLN A 152 18.73 -47.11 -52.34
CA GLN A 152 18.08 -48.34 -52.80
C GLN A 152 19.10 -49.25 -53.52
N GLY A 153 19.02 -50.56 -53.28
CA GLY A 153 20.00 -51.51 -53.82
C GLY A 153 21.22 -51.73 -52.93
N THR A 154 21.44 -50.89 -51.90
CA THR A 154 22.66 -50.91 -51.07
C THR A 154 22.39 -51.30 -49.60
N THR A 155 23.45 -51.47 -48.81
CA THR A 155 23.35 -51.78 -47.36
C THR A 155 22.92 -50.59 -46.50
N SER A 156 22.76 -49.40 -47.07
CA SER A 156 22.38 -48.19 -46.34
C SER A 156 21.45 -47.30 -47.16
N ILE A 157 20.41 -46.77 -46.52
CA ILE A 157 19.44 -45.86 -47.14
C ILE A 157 19.29 -44.59 -46.33
N THR A 158 18.80 -43.54 -46.97
CA THR A 158 18.22 -42.38 -46.28
C THR A 158 16.75 -42.27 -46.62
N VAL A 159 15.94 -41.94 -45.61
CA VAL A 159 14.48 -41.95 -45.69
C VAL A 159 13.92 -40.58 -45.34
N ASN A 160 12.95 -40.12 -46.14
CA ASN A 160 12.10 -38.98 -45.83
C ASN A 160 10.76 -39.51 -45.32
N PHE A 161 10.49 -39.33 -44.04
CA PHE A 161 9.29 -39.85 -43.39
C PHE A 161 8.08 -38.93 -43.56
N GLY A 162 6.89 -39.52 -43.44
CA GLY A 162 5.61 -38.80 -43.30
C GLY A 162 5.11 -38.84 -41.85
N ILE A 163 3.82 -39.13 -41.68
CA ILE A 163 3.14 -39.15 -40.36
C ILE A 163 2.66 -40.53 -39.90
N SER A 164 2.66 -41.54 -40.77
CA SER A 164 2.01 -42.84 -40.53
C SER A 164 2.98 -43.91 -40.07
N ASN A 165 2.85 -44.39 -38.84
CA ASN A 165 3.67 -45.47 -38.28
C ASN A 165 3.73 -46.70 -39.21
N GLY A 166 4.84 -47.42 -39.17
CA GLY A 166 5.00 -48.66 -39.94
C GLY A 166 6.43 -49.18 -39.86
N ASN A 167 6.79 -50.09 -40.76
CA ASN A 167 8.08 -50.77 -40.72
C ASN A 167 9.01 -50.30 -41.84
N VAL A 168 10.29 -50.14 -41.51
CA VAL A 168 11.37 -50.14 -42.50
C VAL A 168 11.84 -51.59 -42.60
N CYS A 169 11.75 -52.18 -43.78
CA CYS A 169 12.19 -53.55 -44.02
C CYS A 169 13.24 -53.61 -45.12
N VAL A 170 14.11 -54.62 -45.04
CA VAL A 170 15.11 -54.93 -46.06
C VAL A 170 15.09 -56.42 -46.39
N THR A 171 15.18 -56.73 -47.68
CA THR A 171 15.52 -58.07 -48.18
C THR A 171 16.88 -58.04 -48.86
N ALA A 172 17.66 -59.10 -48.68
CA ALA A 172 18.87 -59.33 -49.46
C ALA A 172 18.50 -60.04 -50.77
N ILE A 173 19.09 -59.62 -51.88
CA ILE A 173 18.84 -60.17 -53.21
C ILE A 173 20.12 -60.81 -53.72
N SER A 174 19.97 -61.99 -54.31
CA SER A 174 21.01 -62.67 -55.08
C SER A 174 20.45 -63.07 -56.46
N SER A 175 21.29 -63.62 -57.33
CA SER A 175 20.86 -64.26 -58.58
C SER A 175 19.84 -65.39 -58.36
N CYS A 176 19.79 -65.97 -57.16
CA CYS A 176 18.97 -67.13 -56.82
C CYS A 176 17.64 -66.79 -56.13
N GLY A 177 17.37 -65.51 -55.93
CA GLY A 177 16.15 -65.01 -55.32
C GLY A 177 16.40 -64.09 -54.13
N SER A 178 15.31 -63.74 -53.44
CA SER A 178 15.31 -62.84 -52.29
C SER A 178 15.22 -63.61 -50.98
N SER A 179 15.92 -63.14 -49.96
CA SER A 179 15.78 -63.62 -48.59
C SER A 179 14.40 -63.27 -47.99
N ASN A 180 14.10 -63.83 -46.81
CA ASN A 180 13.09 -63.25 -45.93
C ASN A 180 13.48 -61.80 -45.56
N ALA A 181 12.46 -60.95 -45.35
CA ALA A 181 12.69 -59.58 -44.92
C ALA A 181 13.05 -59.53 -43.43
N ASN A 182 13.98 -58.64 -43.08
CA ASN A 182 14.12 -58.16 -41.71
C ASN A 182 13.46 -56.77 -41.62
N CYS A 183 12.70 -56.53 -40.56
CA CYS A 183 11.90 -55.33 -40.40
C CYS A 183 12.16 -54.71 -39.02
N THR A 184 12.32 -53.38 -38.99
CA THR A 184 12.29 -52.60 -37.75
C THR A 184 11.04 -51.72 -37.74
N ALA A 185 10.33 -51.72 -36.61
CA ALA A 185 9.16 -50.87 -36.43
C ALA A 185 9.60 -49.43 -36.16
N ILE A 186 8.99 -48.48 -36.86
CA ILE A 186 9.19 -47.04 -36.69
C ILE A 186 7.92 -46.46 -36.07
N THR A 187 8.09 -45.84 -34.90
CA THR A 187 7.01 -45.11 -34.21
C THR A 187 7.39 -43.65 -34.17
N PHE A 188 6.66 -42.80 -34.88
CA PHE A 188 7.01 -41.38 -34.95
C PHE A 188 6.78 -40.68 -33.62
N LEU A 189 7.72 -39.80 -33.26
CA LEU A 189 7.53 -38.84 -32.19
C LEU A 189 6.86 -37.58 -32.76
N PRO A 190 5.59 -37.27 -32.41
CA PRO A 190 4.97 -36.03 -32.82
C PRO A 190 5.58 -34.84 -32.06
N VAL A 191 5.37 -33.63 -32.58
CA VAL A 191 5.52 -32.41 -31.76
C VAL A 191 4.56 -32.45 -30.57
N PRO A 192 4.83 -31.72 -29.48
CA PRO A 192 3.94 -31.68 -28.33
C PRO A 192 2.50 -31.31 -28.72
N SER A 193 1.53 -31.88 -28.02
CA SER A 193 0.11 -31.56 -28.24
C SER A 193 -0.20 -30.08 -27.97
N ALA A 194 -1.37 -29.61 -28.40
CA ALA A 194 -1.80 -28.24 -28.13
C ALA A 194 -1.85 -27.96 -26.62
N ALA A 195 -1.32 -26.80 -26.21
CA ALA A 195 -1.39 -26.38 -24.82
C ALA A 195 -2.83 -26.10 -24.38
N GLY A 196 -3.16 -26.44 -23.14
CA GLY A 196 -4.46 -26.16 -22.52
C GLY A 196 -4.62 -24.69 -22.09
N THR A 197 -5.66 -24.44 -21.30
CA THR A 197 -5.94 -23.12 -20.72
C THR A 197 -4.99 -22.80 -19.56
N ILE A 198 -4.42 -21.60 -19.57
CA ILE A 198 -3.61 -21.08 -18.45
C ILE A 198 -4.51 -20.76 -17.25
N SER A 199 -4.07 -21.14 -16.05
CA SER A 199 -4.67 -20.75 -14.76
C SER A 199 -3.66 -19.92 -13.95
N GLY A 200 -4.10 -18.86 -13.28
CA GLY A 200 -3.28 -18.05 -12.39
C GLY A 200 -4.00 -16.82 -11.84
N THR A 201 -3.33 -16.02 -11.03
CA THR A 201 -3.95 -14.84 -10.38
C THR A 201 -4.04 -13.64 -11.34
N ILE A 202 -5.22 -13.01 -11.40
CA ILE A 202 -5.48 -11.71 -12.04
C ILE A 202 -6.56 -10.93 -11.25
N PRO A 203 -6.55 -9.58 -11.26
CA PRO A 203 -5.42 -8.71 -11.66
C PRO A 203 -4.20 -8.89 -10.75
N VAL A 204 -3.05 -8.34 -11.15
CA VAL A 204 -1.79 -8.29 -10.36
C VAL A 204 -1.36 -6.84 -10.14
N CYS A 205 -0.42 -6.59 -9.23
CA CYS A 205 0.16 -5.27 -8.98
C CYS A 205 1.57 -5.14 -9.57
N GLN A 206 1.98 -3.93 -9.95
CA GLN A 206 3.39 -3.60 -10.13
C GLN A 206 4.18 -3.89 -8.82
N SER A 207 5.39 -4.40 -8.96
CA SER A 207 6.23 -4.88 -7.84
C SER A 207 5.69 -6.13 -7.11
N GLN A 208 4.74 -6.85 -7.70
CA GLN A 208 4.26 -8.10 -7.14
C GLN A 208 5.14 -9.27 -7.60
N ASN A 209 5.67 -10.02 -6.62
CA ASN A 209 6.52 -11.18 -6.86
C ASN A 209 5.80 -12.49 -6.54
N GLY A 210 6.23 -13.58 -7.17
CA GLY A 210 5.77 -14.94 -6.88
C GLY A 210 4.37 -15.28 -7.40
N VAL A 211 3.87 -14.58 -8.43
CA VAL A 211 2.55 -14.85 -9.01
C VAL A 211 2.58 -16.18 -9.77
N SER A 212 1.73 -17.13 -9.38
CA SER A 212 1.74 -18.48 -9.97
C SER A 212 0.88 -18.56 -11.23
N TYR A 213 1.45 -19.15 -12.28
CA TYR A 213 0.74 -19.54 -13.49
C TYR A 213 0.99 -21.02 -13.79
N SER A 214 -0.01 -21.72 -14.30
CA SER A 214 0.11 -23.13 -14.63
C SER A 214 -0.82 -23.57 -15.76
N ILE A 215 -0.45 -24.68 -16.40
CA ILE A 215 -1.30 -25.46 -17.29
C ILE A 215 -1.20 -26.95 -16.93
N SER A 216 -2.18 -27.73 -17.36
CA SER A 216 -2.06 -29.19 -17.36
C SER A 216 -0.85 -29.64 -18.19
N SER A 217 -0.23 -30.76 -17.81
CA SER A 217 0.89 -31.34 -18.56
C SER A 217 0.50 -31.60 -20.02
N ILE A 218 1.39 -31.29 -20.96
CA ILE A 218 1.15 -31.43 -22.40
C ILE A 218 1.71 -32.77 -22.85
N SER A 219 0.88 -33.61 -23.47
CA SER A 219 1.34 -34.89 -24.01
C SER A 219 2.45 -34.69 -25.05
N GLY A 220 3.56 -35.40 -24.88
CA GLY A 220 4.74 -35.32 -25.75
C GLY A 220 5.70 -34.16 -25.47
N ALA A 221 5.42 -33.28 -24.49
CA ALA A 221 6.33 -32.21 -24.10
C ALA A 221 7.44 -32.71 -23.16
N THR A 222 8.67 -32.28 -23.41
CA THR A 222 9.83 -32.43 -22.51
C THR A 222 10.29 -31.10 -21.91
N GLY A 223 9.67 -30.00 -22.34
CA GLY A 223 9.94 -28.64 -21.89
C GLY A 223 8.78 -27.70 -22.19
N TYR A 224 8.87 -26.47 -21.69
CA TYR A 224 7.82 -25.45 -21.79
C TYR A 224 8.41 -24.08 -22.01
N VAL A 225 7.84 -23.31 -22.92
CA VAL A 225 8.24 -21.92 -23.15
C VAL A 225 7.05 -21.01 -22.88
N TRP A 226 7.23 -20.12 -21.92
CA TRP A 226 6.26 -19.08 -21.55
C TRP A 226 6.64 -17.76 -22.22
N ALA A 227 5.67 -17.08 -22.80
CA ALA A 227 5.85 -15.79 -23.46
C ALA A 227 4.80 -14.78 -22.96
N TYR A 228 5.26 -13.57 -22.68
CA TYR A 228 4.43 -12.46 -22.20
C TYR A 228 4.65 -11.24 -23.09
N THR A 229 3.56 -10.55 -23.47
CA THR A 229 3.65 -9.42 -24.41
C THR A 229 3.84 -8.05 -23.75
N GLY A 230 3.67 -7.94 -22.43
CA GLY A 230 3.87 -6.69 -21.68
C GLY A 230 5.32 -6.49 -21.24
N ASN A 231 5.63 -5.32 -20.69
CA ASN A 231 6.95 -5.02 -20.13
C ASN A 231 7.05 -5.45 -18.65
N GLY A 232 8.27 -5.59 -18.14
CA GLY A 232 8.52 -5.77 -16.71
C GLY A 232 8.14 -7.14 -16.12
N PHE A 233 7.89 -8.13 -16.97
CA PHE A 233 7.62 -9.51 -16.57
C PHE A 233 8.89 -10.35 -16.56
N SER A 234 9.06 -11.19 -15.55
CA SER A 234 10.12 -12.20 -15.52
C SER A 234 9.64 -13.50 -14.87
N VAL A 235 10.15 -14.64 -15.35
CA VAL A 235 9.91 -15.94 -14.72
C VAL A 235 10.91 -16.10 -13.58
N ALA A 236 10.42 -16.09 -12.34
CA ALA A 236 11.23 -16.20 -11.13
C ALA A 236 11.63 -17.66 -10.86
N THR A 237 10.67 -18.59 -10.95
CA THR A 237 10.92 -20.04 -10.79
C THR A 237 10.07 -20.87 -11.76
N GLY A 238 10.43 -22.14 -11.94
CA GLY A 238 9.68 -23.08 -12.79
C GLY A 238 9.92 -22.92 -14.28
N SER A 239 10.99 -22.22 -14.68
CA SER A 239 11.40 -22.12 -16.09
C SER A 239 11.52 -23.51 -16.73
N ASN A 240 11.06 -23.64 -17.97
CA ASN A 240 10.96 -24.91 -18.69
C ASN A 240 9.99 -25.95 -18.09
N THR A 241 9.03 -25.54 -17.26
CA THR A 241 8.00 -26.45 -16.70
C THR A 241 6.57 -25.97 -16.98
N ASN A 242 5.59 -26.83 -16.70
CA ASN A 242 4.15 -26.54 -16.88
C ASN A 242 3.58 -25.60 -15.79
N SER A 243 4.40 -25.16 -14.84
CA SER A 243 4.03 -24.17 -13.83
C SER A 243 5.18 -23.22 -13.54
N ILE A 244 4.92 -21.92 -13.56
CA ILE A 244 5.90 -20.88 -13.27
C ILE A 244 5.43 -20.02 -12.11
N THR A 245 6.40 -19.43 -11.40
CA THR A 245 6.14 -18.19 -10.65
C THR A 245 6.75 -17.02 -11.41
N ALA A 246 6.02 -15.92 -11.47
CA ALA A 246 6.42 -14.71 -12.19
C ALA A 246 6.46 -13.49 -11.27
N ASP A 247 7.41 -12.61 -11.56
CA ASP A 247 7.61 -11.33 -10.89
C ASP A 247 7.28 -10.19 -11.86
N TYR A 248 6.57 -9.19 -11.35
CA TYR A 248 6.17 -7.98 -12.07
C TYR A 248 6.95 -6.78 -11.51
N SER A 249 7.76 -6.12 -12.32
CA SER A 249 8.56 -4.96 -11.92
C SER A 249 7.72 -3.71 -11.63
N VAL A 250 8.38 -2.66 -11.12
CA VAL A 250 7.79 -1.32 -10.95
C VAL A 250 7.32 -0.68 -12.27
N THR A 251 7.86 -1.12 -13.41
CA THR A 251 7.49 -0.62 -14.75
C THR A 251 6.61 -1.60 -15.51
N ALA A 252 6.09 -2.63 -14.83
CA ALA A 252 5.31 -3.66 -15.49
C ALA A 252 4.02 -3.10 -16.11
N THR A 253 3.68 -3.60 -17.30
CA THR A 253 2.47 -3.23 -18.03
C THR A 253 1.60 -4.47 -18.27
N SER A 254 0.28 -4.27 -18.39
CA SER A 254 -0.65 -5.31 -18.82
C SER A 254 -0.24 -5.94 -20.15
N GLY A 255 -0.57 -7.21 -20.33
CA GLY A 255 -0.15 -7.99 -21.49
C GLY A 255 -0.75 -9.39 -21.51
N ASN A 256 -0.51 -10.11 -22.59
CA ASN A 256 -1.02 -11.46 -22.80
C ASN A 256 0.07 -12.47 -22.48
N LEU A 257 -0.25 -13.44 -21.63
CA LEU A 257 0.57 -14.60 -21.34
C LEU A 257 0.18 -15.76 -22.24
N SER A 258 1.16 -16.48 -22.77
CA SER A 258 0.97 -17.69 -23.60
C SER A 258 2.04 -18.72 -23.27
N VAL A 259 1.74 -20.00 -23.51
CA VAL A 259 2.69 -21.10 -23.30
C VAL A 259 2.55 -22.16 -24.38
N TYR A 260 3.66 -22.77 -24.78
CA TYR A 260 3.67 -23.99 -25.61
C TYR A 260 4.66 -25.01 -25.07
N GLY A 261 4.39 -26.29 -25.33
CA GLY A 261 5.31 -27.38 -25.01
C GLY A 261 6.40 -27.51 -26.08
N THR A 262 7.59 -27.94 -25.66
CA THR A 262 8.73 -28.21 -26.54
C THR A 262 9.20 -29.65 -26.38
N ASN A 263 9.70 -30.25 -27.45
CA ASN A 263 10.47 -31.49 -27.42
C ASN A 263 11.54 -31.48 -28.51
N VAL A 264 12.27 -32.60 -28.65
CA VAL A 264 13.31 -32.76 -29.68
C VAL A 264 12.81 -32.58 -31.12
N CYS A 265 11.51 -32.78 -31.36
CA CYS A 265 10.87 -32.62 -32.66
C CYS A 265 10.34 -31.22 -32.94
N GLY A 266 10.36 -30.32 -31.95
CA GLY A 266 10.00 -28.92 -32.10
C GLY A 266 8.95 -28.47 -31.10
N ASN A 267 8.22 -27.42 -31.49
CA ASN A 267 7.28 -26.71 -30.65
C ASN A 267 5.85 -27.14 -30.96
N GLY A 268 5.06 -27.41 -29.92
CA GLY A 268 3.62 -27.62 -30.05
C GLY A 268 2.86 -26.34 -30.31
N SER A 269 1.53 -26.43 -30.47
CA SER A 269 0.67 -25.26 -30.59
C SER A 269 0.58 -24.50 -29.26
N ALA A 270 0.73 -23.18 -29.33
CA ALA A 270 0.58 -22.31 -28.16
C ALA A 270 -0.85 -22.30 -27.60
N SER A 271 -0.95 -22.03 -26.31
CA SER A 271 -2.22 -21.84 -25.61
C SER A 271 -2.98 -20.64 -26.18
N SER A 272 -4.29 -20.58 -25.91
CA SER A 272 -5.00 -19.30 -25.98
C SER A 272 -4.32 -18.27 -25.07
N THR A 273 -4.39 -16.99 -25.45
CA THR A 273 -3.80 -15.89 -24.69
C THR A 273 -4.54 -15.67 -23.37
N TYR A 274 -3.80 -15.57 -22.28
CA TYR A 274 -4.31 -15.22 -20.95
C TYR A 274 -4.01 -13.75 -20.66
N ALA A 275 -5.05 -12.90 -20.66
CA ALA A 275 -4.91 -11.46 -20.50
C ALA A 275 -4.65 -11.08 -19.04
N VAL A 276 -3.41 -10.72 -18.72
CA VAL A 276 -3.01 -10.27 -17.37
C VAL A 276 -3.13 -8.75 -17.29
N THR A 277 -3.97 -8.30 -16.36
CA THR A 277 -4.08 -6.88 -16.00
C THR A 277 -3.11 -6.56 -14.87
N VAL A 278 -2.22 -5.58 -15.09
CA VAL A 278 -1.27 -5.08 -14.10
C VAL A 278 -1.73 -3.70 -13.61
N ASN A 279 -2.01 -3.59 -12.32
CA ASN A 279 -2.43 -2.35 -11.66
C ASN A 279 -1.21 -1.59 -11.11
N SER A 280 -1.20 -0.26 -11.26
CA SER A 280 -0.22 0.61 -10.61
C SER A 280 -0.47 0.71 -9.10
N PRO A 281 0.57 0.93 -8.27
CA PRO A 281 0.38 1.16 -6.84
C PRO A 281 -0.50 2.39 -6.60
N PRO A 282 -1.26 2.45 -5.48
CA PRO A 282 -2.05 3.63 -5.15
C PRO A 282 -1.15 4.85 -4.98
N THR A 283 -1.73 6.05 -5.16
CA THR A 283 -1.06 7.30 -4.76
C THR A 283 -0.64 7.19 -3.30
N THR A 284 0.58 7.65 -2.96
CA THR A 284 1.02 7.73 -1.56
C THR A 284 0.05 8.60 -0.77
N ALA A 285 -0.50 8.05 0.31
CA ALA A 285 -1.39 8.77 1.19
C ALA A 285 -0.62 9.86 1.95
N SER A 286 -1.23 11.03 2.07
CA SER A 286 -0.84 12.08 3.00
C SER A 286 -2.09 12.58 3.70
N ALA A 287 -2.11 12.52 5.02
CA ALA A 287 -3.26 12.88 5.86
C ALA A 287 -3.32 14.39 6.18
N GLY A 288 -2.29 15.14 5.78
CA GLY A 288 -2.12 16.55 6.13
C GLY A 288 -1.36 16.74 7.44
N ASN A 289 -1.33 17.98 7.94
CA ASN A 289 -0.70 18.30 9.22
C ASN A 289 -1.61 17.94 10.39
N ASP A 290 -1.02 17.66 11.56
CA ASP A 290 -1.73 17.51 12.82
C ASP A 290 -2.59 18.75 13.15
N ILE A 291 -3.73 18.52 13.81
CA ILE A 291 -4.75 19.53 14.05
C ILE A 291 -4.87 19.81 15.55
N ASN A 292 -4.73 21.09 15.90
CA ASN A 292 -4.96 21.59 17.26
C ASN A 292 -6.08 22.64 17.23
N PRO A 293 -7.36 22.23 17.35
CA PRO A 293 -8.47 23.16 17.38
C PRO A 293 -8.37 24.13 18.55
N VAL A 294 -9.07 25.28 18.44
CA VAL A 294 -9.29 26.17 19.58
C VAL A 294 -9.93 25.37 20.72
N CYS A 295 -9.66 25.74 21.98
CA CYS A 295 -10.19 25.02 23.13
C CYS A 295 -11.71 24.83 23.05
N GLY A 296 -12.20 23.70 23.58
CA GLY A 296 -13.63 23.40 23.63
C GLY A 296 -14.28 23.06 22.27
N VAL A 297 -13.56 23.20 21.15
CA VAL A 297 -14.06 22.85 19.82
C VAL A 297 -14.10 21.33 19.66
N THR A 298 -15.27 20.81 19.27
CA THR A 298 -15.54 19.37 19.08
C THR A 298 -15.55 18.94 17.61
N THR A 299 -15.11 19.82 16.71
CA THR A 299 -15.12 19.63 15.25
C THR A 299 -13.77 19.98 14.62
N ALA A 300 -13.48 19.40 13.46
CA ALA A 300 -12.29 19.68 12.67
C ALA A 300 -12.54 19.39 11.18
N THR A 301 -11.64 19.84 10.30
CA THR A 301 -11.64 19.50 8.88
C THR A 301 -10.33 18.79 8.55
N LEU A 302 -10.44 17.60 7.94
CA LEU A 302 -9.30 16.82 7.48
C LEU A 302 -8.72 17.38 6.19
N ALA A 303 -7.46 17.03 5.89
CA ALA A 303 -6.72 17.58 4.75
C ALA A 303 -5.94 16.50 4.00
N GLY A 304 -6.63 15.41 3.64
CA GLY A 304 -6.05 14.31 2.88
C GLY A 304 -5.76 14.73 1.44
N ASN A 305 -4.76 14.12 0.82
CA ASN A 305 -4.47 14.36 -0.60
C ASN A 305 -5.49 13.66 -1.52
N THR A 306 -5.81 14.29 -2.66
CA THR A 306 -6.66 13.69 -3.71
C THR A 306 -5.90 12.57 -4.43
N PRO A 307 -6.41 11.32 -4.47
CA PRO A 307 -5.76 10.22 -5.18
C PRO A 307 -5.75 10.44 -6.70
N SER A 308 -4.59 10.21 -7.34
CA SER A 308 -4.47 10.08 -8.80
C SER A 308 -4.63 8.63 -9.27
N VAL A 309 -4.30 7.66 -8.41
CA VAL A 309 -4.48 6.22 -8.60
C VAL A 309 -5.09 5.62 -7.33
N GLY A 310 -6.17 4.87 -7.49
CA GLY A 310 -6.90 4.24 -6.38
C GLY A 310 -8.03 5.09 -5.80
N THR A 311 -8.54 4.66 -4.66
CA THR A 311 -9.65 5.32 -3.94
C THR A 311 -9.25 5.59 -2.49
N GLY A 312 -9.49 6.82 -2.03
CA GLY A 312 -9.13 7.27 -0.67
C GLY A 312 -10.30 7.11 0.30
N SER A 313 -10.00 6.74 1.55
CA SER A 313 -10.99 6.71 2.62
C SER A 313 -10.36 6.97 4.00
N TRP A 314 -11.05 7.76 4.81
CA TRP A 314 -10.73 8.04 6.20
C TRP A 314 -11.29 6.97 7.14
N SER A 315 -10.53 6.65 8.19
CA SER A 315 -10.95 5.80 9.29
C SER A 315 -10.44 6.33 10.63
N VAL A 316 -11.13 6.01 11.72
CA VAL A 316 -10.66 6.33 13.08
C VAL A 316 -9.78 5.19 13.56
N VAL A 317 -8.53 5.49 13.92
CA VAL A 317 -7.57 4.53 14.48
C VAL A 317 -7.75 4.43 15.99
N SER A 318 -7.88 5.57 16.65
CA SER A 318 -8.09 5.68 18.11
C SER A 318 -8.74 7.01 18.50
N GLY A 319 -9.29 7.05 19.71
CA GLY A 319 -10.00 8.21 20.24
C GLY A 319 -11.44 8.32 19.75
N THR A 320 -12.13 9.39 20.15
CA THR A 320 -13.53 9.63 19.79
C THR A 320 -13.60 10.66 18.66
N ALA A 321 -14.11 10.25 17.50
CA ALA A 321 -14.33 11.12 16.35
C ALA A 321 -15.39 10.50 15.43
N THR A 322 -16.22 11.33 14.79
CA THR A 322 -17.18 10.93 13.76
C THR A 322 -16.82 11.61 12.45
N ILE A 323 -16.43 10.82 11.44
CA ILE A 323 -16.08 11.32 10.11
C ILE A 323 -17.36 11.55 9.32
N THR A 324 -17.56 12.74 8.76
CA THR A 324 -18.81 13.08 8.05
C THR A 324 -18.90 12.45 6.66
N THR A 325 -17.81 12.43 5.90
CA THR A 325 -17.75 11.88 4.55
C THR A 325 -16.44 11.12 4.36
N PRO A 326 -16.35 9.83 4.77
CA PRO A 326 -15.10 9.08 4.76
C PRO A 326 -14.34 9.06 3.44
N SER A 327 -15.02 9.10 2.29
CA SER A 327 -14.38 9.12 0.96
C SER A 327 -13.87 10.49 0.51
N SER A 328 -14.18 11.57 1.25
CA SER A 328 -13.74 12.92 0.92
C SER A 328 -12.35 13.19 1.50
N PRO A 329 -11.35 13.60 0.69
CA PRO A 329 -10.04 13.98 1.22
C PRO A 329 -10.15 15.13 2.25
N THR A 330 -11.11 16.03 2.07
CA THR A 330 -11.39 17.17 2.97
C THR A 330 -12.61 16.95 3.87
N SER A 331 -12.81 15.71 4.36
CA SER A 331 -13.95 15.39 5.23
C SER A 331 -13.97 16.26 6.50
N GLY A 332 -15.17 16.61 6.95
CA GLY A 332 -15.37 17.14 8.29
C GLY A 332 -15.29 16.02 9.34
N ILE A 333 -15.06 16.42 10.59
CA ILE A 333 -15.15 15.59 11.78
C ILE A 333 -16.03 16.29 12.82
N THR A 334 -16.84 15.51 13.52
CA THR A 334 -17.61 15.94 14.70
C THR A 334 -17.42 14.99 15.87
N GLY A 335 -17.90 15.39 17.05
CA GLY A 335 -17.93 14.53 18.23
C GLY A 335 -16.56 14.24 18.83
N LEU A 336 -15.59 15.14 18.65
CA LEU A 336 -14.30 15.02 19.34
C LEU A 336 -14.51 15.14 20.85
N ALA A 337 -13.96 14.19 21.61
CA ALA A 337 -13.90 14.31 23.07
C ALA A 337 -12.97 15.47 23.46
N VAL A 338 -13.25 16.14 24.57
CA VAL A 338 -12.47 17.28 25.07
C VAL A 338 -12.33 17.18 26.59
N PRO A 339 -11.09 17.19 27.15
CA PRO A 339 -9.81 17.16 26.45
C PRO A 339 -9.47 15.72 26.04
N ASP A 340 -9.00 15.51 24.82
CA ASP A 340 -8.54 14.19 24.38
C ASP A 340 -7.68 14.27 23.11
N THR A 341 -7.15 13.11 22.69
CA THR A 341 -6.47 12.94 21.42
C THR A 341 -7.19 11.90 20.56
N ALA A 342 -7.43 12.23 19.29
CA ALA A 342 -7.94 11.30 18.29
C ALA A 342 -6.92 11.13 17.14
N THR A 343 -6.74 9.89 16.69
CA THR A 343 -5.88 9.58 15.54
C THR A 343 -6.74 9.03 14.42
N LEU A 344 -6.64 9.65 13.26
CA LEU A 344 -7.37 9.26 12.06
C LEU A 344 -6.41 8.89 10.95
N ARG A 345 -6.81 7.95 10.11
CA ARG A 345 -5.99 7.39 9.02
C ARG A 345 -6.63 7.67 7.68
N TRP A 346 -5.86 8.28 6.78
CA TRP A 346 -6.17 8.36 5.36
C TRP A 346 -5.58 7.14 4.65
N THR A 347 -6.42 6.29 4.07
CA THR A 347 -5.98 5.10 3.33
C THR A 347 -6.35 5.24 1.86
N ILE A 348 -5.37 5.11 0.96
CA ILE A 348 -5.60 5.04 -0.48
C ILE A 348 -5.38 3.61 -0.96
N SER A 349 -6.42 3.01 -1.53
CA SER A 349 -6.44 1.59 -1.94
C SER A 349 -6.58 1.42 -3.45
N ASN A 350 -5.82 0.50 -4.04
CA ASN A 350 -5.95 0.05 -5.43
C ASN A 350 -5.68 -1.46 -5.55
N SER A 351 -6.63 -2.29 -5.11
CA SER A 351 -6.46 -3.76 -5.06
C SER A 351 -6.04 -4.33 -6.43
N PRO A 352 -5.10 -5.29 -6.49
CA PRO A 352 -4.48 -6.03 -5.38
C PRO A 352 -3.22 -5.36 -4.83
N CYS A 353 -2.88 -4.15 -5.26
CA CYS A 353 -1.75 -3.42 -4.73
C CYS A 353 -1.94 -3.15 -3.23
N THR A 354 -0.84 -3.23 -2.49
CA THR A 354 -0.83 -2.85 -1.07
C THR A 354 -1.29 -1.41 -0.94
N ALA A 355 -2.25 -1.16 -0.05
CA ALA A 355 -2.76 0.19 0.21
C ALA A 355 -1.67 1.08 0.82
N SER A 356 -1.71 2.38 0.51
CA SER A 356 -0.90 3.38 1.21
C SER A 356 -1.75 4.03 2.28
N ALA A 357 -1.15 4.34 3.44
CA ALA A 357 -1.83 5.01 4.53
C ALA A 357 -0.92 6.02 5.22
N ASP A 358 -1.54 7.08 5.75
CA ASP A 358 -0.90 8.10 6.57
C ASP A 358 -1.89 8.54 7.68
N ASP A 359 -1.35 8.93 8.83
CA ASP A 359 -2.15 9.25 10.02
C ASP A 359 -2.07 10.75 10.34
N VAL A 360 -3.17 11.29 10.88
CA VAL A 360 -3.24 12.65 11.43
C VAL A 360 -3.69 12.58 12.87
N VAL A 361 -3.05 13.37 13.73
CA VAL A 361 -3.38 13.48 15.14
C VAL A 361 -4.16 14.76 15.40
N ILE A 362 -5.28 14.64 16.11
CA ILE A 362 -6.10 15.76 16.54
C ILE A 362 -6.02 15.84 18.07
N THR A 363 -5.51 16.95 18.59
CA THR A 363 -5.42 17.19 20.03
C THR A 363 -6.39 18.28 20.43
N THR A 364 -7.40 17.93 21.23
CA THR A 364 -8.36 18.88 21.78
C THR A 364 -8.03 19.20 23.23
N ILE A 365 -8.26 20.45 23.62
CA ILE A 365 -8.05 20.92 24.98
C ILE A 365 -9.34 21.54 25.53
N SER A 366 -9.63 21.33 26.81
CA SER A 366 -10.77 21.98 27.47
C SER A 366 -10.53 23.48 27.57
N CYS A 367 -11.56 24.28 27.31
CA CYS A 367 -11.52 25.64 27.81
C CYS A 367 -11.70 25.58 29.32
N CYS A 368 -10.75 26.15 30.06
CA CYS A 368 -10.97 26.47 31.46
C CYS A 368 -11.46 27.91 31.58
N ASN A 369 -12.36 28.13 32.52
CA ASN A 369 -12.78 29.47 32.88
C ASN A 369 -11.63 30.23 33.55
N ILE A 370 -11.72 31.57 33.59
CA ILE A 370 -10.70 32.41 34.22
C ILE A 370 -10.44 31.89 35.63
N THR A 371 -9.20 31.51 35.91
CA THR A 371 -8.74 31.17 37.25
C THR A 371 -7.48 31.96 37.54
N GLY A 372 -7.58 32.91 38.47
CA GLY A 372 -6.47 33.72 38.93
C GLY A 372 -5.98 33.29 40.31
N THR A 373 -4.73 33.66 40.63
CA THR A 373 -4.17 33.62 41.98
C THR A 373 -3.62 34.99 42.38
N GLY A 374 -3.42 35.23 43.68
CA GLY A 374 -2.88 36.48 44.23
C GLY A 374 -3.93 37.29 44.99
N GLY A 375 -3.49 38.06 45.99
CA GLY A 375 -4.37 38.77 46.91
C GLY A 375 -5.24 37.82 47.76
N THR A 376 -6.15 38.40 48.54
CA THR A 376 -7.15 37.64 49.29
C THR A 376 -8.30 37.26 48.36
N ILE A 377 -8.55 35.96 48.22
CA ILE A 377 -9.58 35.42 47.31
C ILE A 377 -10.85 35.13 48.10
N THR A 378 -11.97 35.65 47.61
CA THR A 378 -13.31 35.39 48.16
C THR A 378 -14.30 35.14 47.03
N SER A 379 -15.51 34.69 47.37
CA SER A 379 -16.59 34.48 46.40
C SER A 379 -17.88 35.15 46.89
N SER A 380 -18.52 35.91 46.00
CA SER A 380 -19.82 36.52 46.26
C SER A 380 -20.63 36.65 44.97
N GLY A 381 -21.93 36.35 45.02
CA GLY A 381 -22.81 36.44 43.85
C GLY A 381 -22.37 35.59 42.65
N GLY A 382 -21.69 34.46 42.89
CA GLY A 382 -21.13 33.60 41.84
C GLY A 382 -19.84 34.12 41.19
N ARG A 383 -19.30 35.25 41.66
CA ARG A 383 -18.04 35.82 41.18
C ARG A 383 -16.89 35.46 42.10
N THR A 384 -15.70 35.26 41.53
CA THR A 384 -14.43 35.22 42.26
C THR A 384 -13.89 36.63 42.40
N ILE A 385 -13.44 37.00 43.60
CA ILE A 385 -13.01 38.36 43.95
C ILE A 385 -11.61 38.27 44.58
N HIS A 386 -10.65 38.95 43.96
CA HIS A 386 -9.29 39.12 44.47
C HIS A 386 -9.16 40.53 45.06
N THR A 387 -8.76 40.62 46.32
CA THR A 387 -8.53 41.89 47.01
C THR A 387 -7.06 42.03 47.39
N PHE A 388 -6.43 43.09 46.93
CA PHE A 388 -5.02 43.41 47.18
C PHE A 388 -4.93 44.63 48.08
N THR A 389 -4.41 44.42 49.29
CA THR A 389 -4.11 45.47 50.29
C THR A 389 -2.60 45.77 50.38
N SER A 390 -1.79 45.05 49.61
CA SER A 390 -0.35 45.20 49.43
C SER A 390 0.03 44.86 47.98
N SER A 391 1.17 45.36 47.51
CA SER A 391 1.65 45.11 46.15
C SER A 391 2.05 43.64 45.95
N GLU A 392 1.44 42.98 44.96
CA GLU A 392 1.65 41.57 44.61
C GLU A 392 1.42 41.35 43.10
N THR A 393 1.17 40.11 42.68
CA THR A 393 0.85 39.75 41.30
C THR A 393 -0.51 39.07 41.24
N PHE A 394 -1.34 39.47 40.27
CA PHE A 394 -2.51 38.70 39.86
C PHE A 394 -2.11 37.77 38.71
N ALA A 395 -1.98 36.48 38.97
CA ALA A 395 -1.55 35.50 37.97
C ALA A 395 -2.76 34.73 37.44
N VAL A 396 -3.08 34.92 36.16
CA VAL A 396 -4.11 34.14 35.47
C VAL A 396 -3.49 32.81 35.06
N THR A 397 -3.94 31.74 35.72
CA THR A 397 -3.42 30.37 35.57
C THR A 397 -4.23 29.55 34.56
N CYS A 398 -5.45 29.97 34.27
CA CYS A 398 -6.32 29.30 33.33
C CYS A 398 -7.31 30.29 32.70
N GLY A 399 -7.66 30.07 31.43
CA GLY A 399 -8.66 30.83 30.70
C GLY A 399 -8.18 32.21 30.25
N GLY A 400 -9.14 33.03 29.79
CA GLY A 400 -8.92 34.41 29.36
C GLY A 400 -10.28 35.05 29.06
N GLY A 401 -10.39 36.35 29.25
CA GLY A 401 -11.67 37.04 29.16
C GLY A 401 -11.66 38.36 29.93
N ASN A 402 -12.84 38.89 30.26
CA ASN A 402 -12.95 40.21 30.87
C ASN A 402 -13.15 40.12 32.39
N VAL A 403 -12.39 40.90 33.14
CA VAL A 403 -12.51 41.07 34.60
C VAL A 403 -12.96 42.49 34.93
N GLN A 404 -13.67 42.66 36.05
CA GLN A 404 -13.90 43.97 36.65
C GLN A 404 -12.69 44.35 37.50
N VAL A 405 -12.28 45.61 37.46
CA VAL A 405 -11.14 46.12 38.24
C VAL A 405 -11.50 47.43 38.90
N LEU A 406 -11.30 47.53 40.21
CA LEU A 406 -11.30 48.78 40.96
C LEU A 406 -9.88 49.04 41.47
N VAL A 407 -9.32 50.19 41.14
CA VAL A 407 -8.00 50.65 41.59
C VAL A 407 -8.20 51.96 42.35
N ILE A 408 -7.82 51.99 43.63
CA ILE A 408 -7.86 53.17 44.48
C ILE A 408 -6.45 53.55 44.90
N GLY A 409 -6.04 54.80 44.66
CA GLY A 409 -4.74 55.33 45.09
C GLY A 409 -4.64 55.47 46.62
N GLY A 410 -3.43 55.60 47.15
CA GLY A 410 -3.26 55.98 48.56
C GLY A 410 -3.77 57.40 48.81
N GLY A 411 -4.42 57.66 49.94
CA GLY A 411 -4.85 59.00 50.32
C GLY A 411 -3.68 59.91 50.68
N GLY A 412 -3.81 61.22 50.50
CA GLY A 412 -2.84 62.20 50.94
C GLY A 412 -2.84 62.36 52.46
N GLY A 413 -1.68 62.70 53.02
CA GLY A 413 -1.58 63.05 54.44
C GLY A 413 -2.23 64.40 54.74
N GLY A 414 -2.82 64.54 55.92
CA GLY A 414 -3.29 65.83 56.42
C GLY A 414 -2.13 66.76 56.72
N GLY A 415 -2.33 68.05 56.48
CA GLY A 415 -1.43 69.11 56.91
C GLY A 415 -1.77 69.61 58.31
N TYR A 416 -1.18 70.74 58.66
CA TYR A 416 -1.51 71.39 59.93
C TYR A 416 -2.99 71.80 59.99
N THR A 417 -3.49 72.48 58.96
CA THR A 417 -4.88 72.97 58.91
C THR A 417 -5.68 72.40 57.74
N GLY A 418 -5.06 72.09 56.60
CA GLY A 418 -5.74 71.47 55.46
C GLY A 418 -5.86 69.94 55.59
N GLY A 419 -7.03 69.40 55.25
CA GLY A 419 -7.24 67.95 55.17
C GLY A 419 -6.57 67.33 53.94
N GLY A 420 -6.11 66.09 54.03
CA GLY A 420 -5.57 65.34 52.90
C GLY A 420 -6.66 64.95 51.90
N GLY A 421 -6.36 65.03 50.61
CA GLY A 421 -7.22 64.56 49.53
C GLY A 421 -7.24 63.04 49.46
N ALA A 422 -8.36 62.47 49.02
CA ALA A 422 -8.46 61.04 48.77
C ALA A 422 -7.59 60.59 47.57
N GLY A 423 -7.25 59.30 47.55
CA GLY A 423 -6.68 58.66 46.36
C GLY A 423 -7.62 58.74 45.15
N GLY A 424 -7.06 58.61 43.96
CA GLY A 424 -7.83 58.52 42.72
C GLY A 424 -8.73 57.29 42.74
N TYR A 425 -9.93 57.41 42.17
CA TYR A 425 -10.89 56.32 42.07
C TYR A 425 -11.00 55.90 40.59
N GLN A 426 -10.58 54.69 40.27
CA GLN A 426 -10.62 54.16 38.89
C GLN A 426 -11.34 52.82 38.87
N TYR A 427 -12.45 52.74 38.12
CA TYR A 427 -13.23 51.52 37.95
C TYR A 427 -13.35 51.17 36.47
N ASN A 428 -12.96 49.95 36.11
CA ASN A 428 -13.13 49.38 34.79
C ASN A 428 -14.02 48.14 34.89
N ALA A 429 -15.19 48.17 34.24
CA ALA A 429 -16.15 47.08 34.29
C ALA A 429 -15.77 45.86 33.43
N SER A 430 -14.79 45.99 32.53
CA SER A 430 -14.47 44.97 31.52
C SER A 430 -13.03 45.11 31.01
N PHE A 431 -12.06 44.80 31.87
CA PHE A 431 -10.64 44.74 31.53
C PHE A 431 -10.26 43.36 30.96
N PRO A 432 -9.71 43.26 29.74
CA PRO A 432 -9.34 41.97 29.17
C PRO A 432 -8.08 41.39 29.80
N VAL A 433 -8.10 40.10 30.13
CA VAL A 433 -6.94 39.35 30.63
C VAL A 433 -6.73 38.05 29.84
N THR A 434 -5.47 37.64 29.75
CA THR A 434 -4.97 36.39 29.15
C THR A 434 -4.17 35.61 30.19
N ILE A 435 -3.78 34.38 29.87
CA ILE A 435 -2.91 33.56 30.73
C ILE A 435 -1.53 34.22 30.82
N GLN A 436 -1.35 35.02 31.87
CA GLN A 436 -0.10 35.68 32.22
C GLN A 436 -0.18 36.24 33.65
N SER A 437 0.92 36.81 34.11
CA SER A 437 0.99 37.57 35.37
C SER A 437 0.77 39.06 35.14
N TYR A 438 -0.06 39.68 35.98
CA TYR A 438 -0.33 41.12 36.00
C TYR A 438 0.19 41.73 37.30
N THR A 439 1.05 42.73 37.20
CA THR A 439 1.56 43.46 38.35
C THR A 439 0.45 44.26 39.03
N VAL A 440 0.32 44.13 40.34
CA VAL A 440 -0.56 44.92 41.19
C VAL A 440 0.30 45.75 42.14
N ILE A 441 0.17 47.08 42.08
CA ILE A 441 0.81 48.01 43.01
C ILE A 441 -0.27 48.62 43.88
N VAL A 442 -0.13 48.51 45.20
CA VAL A 442 -1.01 49.19 46.16
C VAL A 442 -0.26 50.37 46.75
N GLY A 443 -0.75 51.58 46.47
CA GLY A 443 -0.16 52.81 46.95
C GLY A 443 -0.36 52.98 48.45
N GLY A 444 0.74 53.18 49.19
CA GLY A 444 0.67 53.61 50.58
C GLY A 444 0.06 55.01 50.72
N GLY A 445 -0.56 55.30 51.86
CA GLY A 445 -1.03 56.64 52.19
C GLY A 445 0.13 57.62 52.41
N GLY A 446 -0.12 58.90 52.19
CA GLY A 446 0.83 59.96 52.41
C GLY A 446 1.01 60.25 53.91
N ASN A 447 2.23 60.57 54.32
CA ASN A 447 2.51 60.95 55.70
C ASN A 447 1.83 62.28 56.04
N GLY A 448 1.17 62.35 57.19
CA GLY A 448 0.70 63.62 57.74
C GLY A 448 1.86 64.46 58.26
N SER A 449 1.66 65.78 58.34
CA SER A 449 2.74 66.73 58.62
C SER A 449 2.24 67.94 59.41
N GLN A 450 3.16 68.64 60.08
CA GLN A 450 2.90 69.91 60.74
C GLN A 450 2.87 71.11 59.78
N GLN A 451 3.09 70.88 58.48
CA GLN A 451 3.05 71.92 57.44
C GLN A 451 2.23 71.40 56.26
N LEU A 452 2.90 70.79 55.30
CA LEU A 452 2.32 70.16 54.12
C LEU A 452 2.39 68.64 54.27
N GLY A 453 1.23 67.99 54.25
CA GLY A 453 1.13 66.53 54.17
C GLY A 453 1.76 66.01 52.88
N SER A 454 2.33 64.82 52.92
CA SER A 454 2.83 64.18 51.70
C SER A 454 1.66 63.68 50.85
N ASN A 455 1.86 63.65 49.53
CA ASN A 455 0.92 62.97 48.64
C ASN A 455 0.90 61.47 48.94
N GLY A 456 -0.24 60.84 48.71
CA GLY A 456 -0.32 59.39 48.67
C GLY A 456 0.49 58.82 47.50
N ASN A 457 0.78 57.53 47.55
CA ASN A 457 1.38 56.82 46.43
C ASN A 457 0.30 56.31 45.48
N ASN A 458 0.67 56.13 44.21
CA ASN A 458 -0.23 55.59 43.19
C ASN A 458 -0.49 54.09 43.42
N SER A 459 -1.70 53.65 43.09
CA SER A 459 -2.02 52.23 42.91
C SER A 459 -2.12 51.92 41.42
N VAL A 460 -1.71 50.73 41.02
CA VAL A 460 -1.65 50.32 39.61
C VAL A 460 -2.15 48.90 39.44
N PHE A 461 -2.99 48.69 38.44
CA PHE A 461 -3.25 47.37 37.86
C PHE A 461 -3.06 47.46 36.35
N SER A 462 -2.03 46.80 35.83
CA SER A 462 -1.69 46.84 34.41
C SER A 462 -1.61 48.30 33.89
N THR A 463 -2.48 48.70 32.96
CA THR A 463 -2.54 50.06 32.40
C THR A 463 -3.41 51.03 33.21
N ILE A 464 -4.15 50.54 34.21
CA ILE A 464 -4.99 51.38 35.08
C ILE A 464 -4.13 51.92 36.22
N THR A 465 -3.95 53.24 36.27
CA THR A 465 -3.25 53.93 37.35
C THR A 465 -4.21 54.84 38.11
N ALA A 466 -4.35 54.60 39.41
CA ALA A 466 -5.03 55.50 40.33
C ALA A 466 -3.97 56.34 41.08
N LEU A 467 -4.01 57.65 40.88
CA LEU A 467 -3.05 58.58 41.44
C LEU A 467 -3.24 58.71 42.97
N GLY A 468 -2.15 58.87 43.70
CA GLY A 468 -2.24 59.16 45.13
C GLY A 468 -2.88 60.53 45.40
N GLY A 469 -3.56 60.65 46.53
CA GLY A 469 -4.25 61.86 46.94
C GLY A 469 -3.29 62.98 47.30
N GLY A 470 -3.72 64.22 47.08
CA GLY A 470 -2.93 65.41 47.41
C GLY A 470 -2.83 65.63 48.92
N GLY A 471 -1.64 65.92 49.43
CA GLY A 471 -1.45 66.30 50.83
C GLY A 471 -2.10 67.64 51.20
N GLY A 472 -2.64 67.73 52.41
CA GLY A 472 -3.22 68.97 52.95
C GLY A 472 -2.15 69.96 53.42
N SER A 473 -2.45 71.27 53.39
CA SER A 473 -1.45 72.33 53.63
C SER A 473 -1.85 73.32 54.73
N HIS A 474 -0.88 74.13 55.19
CA HIS A 474 -1.05 75.19 56.18
C HIS A 474 -0.77 76.61 55.66
N THR A 475 0.24 76.75 54.82
CA THR A 475 0.74 78.04 54.32
C THR A 475 0.83 78.08 52.80
N GLU A 476 0.49 76.96 52.16
CA GLU A 476 0.53 76.78 50.71
C GLU A 476 -0.84 76.32 50.20
N ALA A 477 -1.00 76.29 48.87
CA ALA A 477 -2.11 75.58 48.28
C ALA A 477 -2.06 74.10 48.69
N GLY A 478 -3.21 73.45 48.73
CA GLY A 478 -3.24 72.00 48.91
C GLY A 478 -2.55 71.34 47.71
N ASN A 479 -1.88 70.21 47.93
CA ASN A 479 -1.23 69.51 46.84
C ASN A 479 -2.27 68.94 45.86
N ASN A 480 -1.90 68.91 44.58
CA ASN A 480 -2.66 68.18 43.57
C ASN A 480 -2.47 66.67 43.75
N GLY A 481 -3.46 65.89 43.32
CA GLY A 481 -3.39 64.43 43.35
C GLY A 481 -4.54 63.78 42.61
N GLY A 482 -4.82 62.52 42.95
CA GLY A 482 -6.04 61.83 42.54
C GLY A 482 -7.27 62.65 42.93
N SER A 483 -7.40 62.98 44.22
CA SER A 483 -8.20 64.11 44.70
C SER A 483 -7.29 65.15 45.35
N GLY A 484 -7.70 66.42 45.32
CA GLY A 484 -6.88 67.53 45.81
C GLY A 484 -6.85 67.67 47.33
N GLY A 485 -5.71 68.07 47.89
CA GLY A 485 -5.58 68.39 49.32
C GLY A 485 -6.29 69.70 49.68
N GLY A 486 -6.76 69.81 50.91
CA GLY A 486 -7.26 71.06 51.47
C GLY A 486 -6.13 72.04 51.75
N SER A 487 -6.41 73.33 51.61
CA SER A 487 -5.46 74.40 51.91
C SER A 487 -5.85 75.15 53.18
N SER A 488 -5.15 76.25 53.43
CA SER A 488 -5.34 77.12 54.58
C SER A 488 -5.32 78.57 54.14
N GLY A 489 -6.01 79.45 54.86
CA GLY A 489 -6.03 80.87 54.51
C GLY A 489 -6.85 81.19 53.24
N THR A 490 -6.29 81.79 52.19
CA THR A 490 -7.02 82.26 50.98
C THR A 490 -6.55 81.50 49.76
N LEU A 491 -5.67 80.53 50.00
CA LEU A 491 -5.05 79.72 48.99
C LEU A 491 -6.08 78.70 48.51
N ALA A 492 -6.05 78.37 47.23
CA ALA A 492 -6.92 77.34 46.68
C ALA A 492 -6.56 75.97 47.24
N GLY A 493 -7.57 75.11 47.41
CA GLY A 493 -7.32 73.69 47.58
C GLY A 493 -6.62 73.12 46.33
N GLY A 494 -5.96 71.98 46.51
CA GLY A 494 -5.36 71.24 45.42
C GLY A 494 -6.39 70.77 44.41
N ILE A 495 -5.92 70.48 43.20
CA ILE A 495 -6.73 69.99 42.08
C ILE A 495 -6.81 68.46 42.15
N GLY A 496 -8.03 67.93 42.02
CA GLY A 496 -8.29 66.50 41.84
C GLY A 496 -8.31 66.15 40.36
N SER A 497 -7.41 65.27 39.92
CA SER A 497 -7.32 64.82 38.52
C SER A 497 -8.12 63.55 38.22
N GLN A 498 -8.46 62.78 39.26
CA GLN A 498 -9.20 61.51 39.21
C GLN A 498 -10.25 61.44 40.33
N GLY A 499 -10.68 62.60 40.80
CA GLY A 499 -11.52 62.87 41.94
C GLY A 499 -11.81 64.37 41.96
N ASN A 500 -12.12 64.93 43.12
CA ASN A 500 -12.50 66.34 43.20
C ASN A 500 -11.42 67.20 43.88
N ASN A 501 -11.54 68.51 43.71
CA ASN A 501 -10.64 69.48 44.32
C ASN A 501 -10.80 69.52 45.84
N GLY A 502 -9.73 69.90 46.53
CA GLY A 502 -9.79 70.26 47.94
C GLY A 502 -10.50 71.59 48.16
N GLY A 503 -11.00 71.78 49.37
CA GLY A 503 -11.55 73.04 49.83
C GLY A 503 -10.43 74.08 50.01
N SER A 504 -10.76 75.34 49.75
CA SER A 504 -9.89 76.46 50.09
C SER A 504 -9.92 76.68 51.61
N GLY A 505 -8.88 77.30 52.17
CA GLY A 505 -8.97 77.85 53.51
C GLY A 505 -9.91 79.07 53.59
N HIS A 506 -9.98 79.68 54.78
CA HIS A 506 -10.49 81.04 54.96
C HIS A 506 -9.49 81.93 55.73
N TRP A 507 -9.19 83.14 55.22
CA TRP A 507 -8.52 84.19 56.03
C TRP A 507 -9.54 85.12 56.66
N GLY A 508 -9.61 85.06 57.99
CA GLY A 508 -10.19 86.09 58.85
C GLY A 508 -9.24 86.38 60.01
N THR A 509 -9.75 86.48 61.24
CA THR A 509 -8.93 86.49 62.47
C THR A 509 -8.37 85.10 62.84
N THR A 510 -8.63 84.09 61.99
CA THR A 510 -8.41 82.68 62.25
C THR A 510 -7.92 81.92 61.01
N TRP A 511 -7.07 80.91 61.23
CA TRP A 511 -6.42 80.06 60.21
C TRP A 511 -7.24 78.80 59.92
N ASP A 512 -8.45 78.96 59.40
CA ASP A 512 -9.36 77.84 59.14
C ASP A 512 -8.99 77.11 57.84
N GLY A 513 -8.89 75.78 57.92
CA GLY A 513 -8.44 74.94 56.81
C GLY A 513 -9.59 74.31 56.04
N GLY A 514 -9.39 74.15 54.73
CA GLY A 514 -10.32 73.43 53.85
C GLY A 514 -10.22 71.92 54.02
N GLY A 515 -11.31 71.22 53.76
CA GLY A 515 -11.33 69.76 53.71
C GLY A 515 -10.67 69.25 52.43
N GLY A 516 -10.10 68.05 52.47
CA GLY A 516 -9.59 67.39 51.27
C GLY A 516 -10.71 66.94 50.34
N GLY A 517 -10.44 66.91 49.03
CA GLY A 517 -11.38 66.39 48.03
C GLY A 517 -11.58 64.88 48.16
N GLY A 518 -12.80 64.41 47.92
CA GLY A 518 -13.10 62.99 47.78
C GLY A 518 -13.37 62.61 46.33
N ALA A 519 -13.56 61.32 46.06
CA ALA A 519 -13.91 60.85 44.72
C ALA A 519 -15.31 61.26 44.27
N GLY A 520 -16.25 61.42 45.20
CA GLY A 520 -17.67 61.73 44.93
C GLY A 520 -18.05 63.19 45.08
N SER A 521 -17.31 63.97 45.88
CA SER A 521 -17.51 65.42 45.95
C SER A 521 -16.23 66.17 46.31
N ALA A 522 -16.18 67.46 45.98
CA ALA A 522 -15.14 68.36 46.46
C ALA A 522 -15.15 68.48 48.00
N GLY A 523 -13.98 68.77 48.57
CA GLY A 523 -13.88 69.16 49.97
C GLY A 523 -14.50 70.54 50.15
N THR A 524 -15.18 70.79 51.27
CA THR A 524 -15.74 72.12 51.51
C THR A 524 -14.63 73.06 51.98
N SER A 525 -14.73 74.33 51.58
CA SER A 525 -13.82 75.35 52.10
C SER A 525 -14.03 75.55 53.61
N GLY A 526 -12.97 76.00 54.29
CA GLY A 526 -13.11 76.52 55.65
C GLY A 526 -14.03 77.75 55.65
N THR A 527 -14.73 77.97 56.75
CA THR A 527 -15.55 79.18 56.98
C THR A 527 -15.18 79.79 58.33
N SER A 528 -15.64 80.99 58.67
CA SER A 528 -15.19 81.71 59.88
C SER A 528 -15.28 80.86 61.16
N ASN A 529 -14.12 80.37 61.62
CA ASN A 529 -13.87 79.44 62.74
C ASN A 529 -14.22 77.96 62.52
N ASN A 530 -14.75 77.56 61.36
CA ASN A 530 -15.14 76.17 61.09
C ASN A 530 -14.26 75.53 60.02
N GLY A 531 -13.71 74.36 60.34
CA GLY A 531 -12.94 73.57 59.42
C GLY A 531 -13.78 72.97 58.30
N GLY A 532 -13.26 72.98 57.07
CA GLY A 532 -13.92 72.38 55.93
C GLY A 532 -14.08 70.87 56.06
N HIS A 533 -15.23 70.34 55.64
CA HIS A 533 -15.48 68.90 55.63
C HIS A 533 -14.78 68.24 54.43
N GLY A 534 -14.27 67.03 54.66
CA GLY A 534 -13.73 66.21 53.59
C GLY A 534 -14.82 65.85 52.58
N GLY A 535 -14.46 65.84 51.30
CA GLY A 535 -15.36 65.42 50.23
C GLY A 535 -15.71 63.93 50.34
N ASN A 536 -16.94 63.57 50.01
CA ASN A 536 -17.39 62.18 50.06
C ASN A 536 -16.69 61.34 49.00
N GLY A 537 -16.50 60.06 49.30
CA GLY A 537 -16.05 59.04 48.37
C GLY A 537 -17.15 58.53 47.44
N LEU A 538 -16.85 57.47 46.68
CA LEU A 538 -17.80 56.78 45.79
C LEU A 538 -18.00 55.33 46.23
N ALA A 539 -19.25 54.87 46.15
CA ALA A 539 -19.62 53.50 46.47
C ALA A 539 -19.36 52.55 45.28
N ASN A 540 -18.86 51.35 45.58
CA ASN A 540 -18.68 50.26 44.63
C ASN A 540 -19.03 48.91 45.26
N SER A 541 -19.67 48.02 44.50
CA SER A 541 -20.06 46.68 44.95
C SER A 541 -19.13 45.55 44.50
N ILE A 542 -17.99 45.86 43.87
CA ILE A 542 -17.02 44.89 43.32
C ILE A 542 -16.51 43.88 44.36
N SER A 543 -16.47 44.26 45.64
CA SER A 543 -16.09 43.38 46.76
C SER A 543 -17.21 42.42 47.21
N GLY A 544 -18.35 42.39 46.51
CA GLY A 544 -19.51 41.57 46.86
C GLY A 544 -20.51 42.28 47.79
N SER A 545 -20.19 43.49 48.25
CA SER A 545 -21.06 44.37 49.03
C SER A 545 -20.77 45.82 48.68
N SER A 546 -21.74 46.72 48.81
CA SER A 546 -21.51 48.16 48.56
C SER A 546 -20.59 48.75 49.62
N VAL A 547 -19.39 49.17 49.21
CA VAL A 547 -18.38 49.83 50.05
C VAL A 547 -18.01 51.16 49.43
N THR A 548 -17.93 52.21 50.25
CA THR A 548 -17.49 53.54 49.80
C THR A 548 -15.98 53.67 49.94
N TYR A 549 -15.32 54.16 48.90
CA TYR A 549 -13.87 54.37 48.83
C TYR A 549 -13.53 55.82 48.53
N ALA A 550 -12.32 56.23 48.87
CA ALA A 550 -11.71 57.52 48.54
C ALA A 550 -12.47 58.73 49.11
N GLY A 551 -12.68 58.74 50.42
CA GLY A 551 -13.17 59.92 51.17
C GLY A 551 -12.06 60.89 51.56
N GLY A 552 -12.30 62.20 51.42
CA GLY A 552 -11.33 63.24 51.81
C GLY A 552 -11.25 63.45 53.32
N GLY A 553 -10.12 63.97 53.82
CA GLY A 553 -9.91 64.31 55.22
C GLY A 553 -10.53 65.66 55.61
N GLY A 554 -10.93 65.81 56.87
CA GLY A 554 -11.44 67.08 57.40
C GLY A 554 -10.33 68.11 57.65
N GLY A 555 -10.65 69.40 57.46
CA GLY A 555 -9.79 70.54 57.77
C GLY A 555 -10.00 71.10 59.18
N ALA A 556 -9.07 71.93 59.63
CA ALA A 556 -9.03 72.43 60.99
C ALA A 556 -9.94 73.65 61.18
N GLY A 557 -10.71 73.67 62.27
CA GLY A 557 -11.35 74.86 62.81
C GLY A 557 -10.53 75.46 63.96
N THR A 558 -10.80 76.71 64.28
CA THR A 558 -10.07 77.50 65.30
C THR A 558 -10.99 77.97 66.43
N ASN A 559 -10.42 78.45 67.55
CA ASN A 559 -11.13 79.14 68.64
C ASN A 559 -12.33 78.38 69.27
N GLY A 560 -12.24 77.06 69.43
CA GLY A 560 -13.24 76.25 70.15
C GLY A 560 -14.46 75.82 69.33
N GLN A 561 -14.43 75.98 68.00
CA GLN A 561 -15.51 75.64 67.05
C GLN A 561 -15.27 74.31 66.31
N SER A 562 -16.25 73.88 65.49
CA SER A 562 -16.29 72.52 64.91
C SER A 562 -15.12 72.21 63.98
N ALA A 563 -14.38 71.15 64.31
CA ALA A 563 -13.43 70.51 63.42
C ALA A 563 -14.15 69.96 62.18
N GLY A 564 -13.48 70.01 61.02
CA GLY A 564 -14.00 69.40 59.79
C GLY A 564 -14.12 67.89 59.97
N VAL A 565 -15.30 67.34 59.65
CA VAL A 565 -15.50 65.90 59.60
C VAL A 565 -14.95 65.32 58.30
N ALA A 566 -14.56 64.05 58.36
CA ALA A 566 -14.15 63.27 57.21
C ALA A 566 -15.30 63.08 56.22
N GLY A 567 -14.95 62.98 54.94
CA GLY A 567 -15.85 62.44 53.94
C GLY A 567 -16.06 60.94 54.11
N THR A 568 -17.24 60.46 53.72
CA THR A 568 -17.51 59.01 53.65
C THR A 568 -16.51 58.30 52.74
N GLY A 569 -16.16 57.05 53.04
CA GLY A 569 -15.10 56.32 52.31
C GLY A 569 -13.72 56.37 52.96
N GLY A 570 -13.71 56.56 54.28
CA GLY A 570 -12.54 56.36 55.13
C GLY A 570 -11.64 57.59 55.27
N GLY A 571 -12.14 58.80 55.05
CA GLY A 571 -11.37 60.01 55.41
C GLY A 571 -11.10 60.09 56.91
N GLY A 572 -10.02 60.78 57.28
CA GLY A 572 -9.71 61.11 58.67
C GLY A 572 -10.38 62.42 59.09
N ASN A 573 -10.99 62.45 60.28
CA ASN A 573 -11.48 63.70 60.87
C ASN A 573 -10.31 64.64 61.18
N SER A 574 -10.57 65.95 61.22
CA SER A 574 -9.61 66.88 61.82
C SER A 574 -9.42 66.56 63.31
N GLY A 575 -8.21 66.83 63.81
CA GLY A 575 -7.91 66.77 65.25
C GLY A 575 -8.77 67.76 66.04
N ALA A 576 -8.98 67.46 67.33
CA ALA A 576 -9.65 68.37 68.25
C ALA A 576 -8.87 69.70 68.36
N VAL A 577 -9.60 70.82 68.37
CA VAL A 577 -9.01 72.18 68.41
C VAL A 577 -8.03 72.28 69.58
N SER A 578 -6.84 72.86 69.35
CA SER A 578 -5.79 73.12 70.35
C SER A 578 -5.08 71.94 71.03
N SER A 579 -5.41 70.66 70.73
CA SER A 579 -4.69 69.52 71.35
C SER A 579 -4.73 68.18 70.60
N GLY A 580 -5.45 68.06 69.47
CA GLY A 580 -5.59 66.79 68.75
C GLY A 580 -4.67 66.64 67.53
N ASN A 581 -4.01 65.48 67.41
CA ASN A 581 -3.47 65.01 66.14
C ASN A 581 -4.61 64.84 65.12
N GLY A 582 -4.30 64.97 63.83
CA GLY A 582 -5.25 64.60 62.79
C GLY A 582 -5.51 63.09 62.80
N TYR A 583 -6.75 62.67 62.54
CA TYR A 583 -7.06 61.26 62.44
C TYR A 583 -6.54 60.69 61.12
N ALA A 584 -6.01 59.47 61.17
CA ALA A 584 -5.56 58.78 59.97
C ALA A 584 -6.74 58.48 59.05
N GLY A 585 -6.48 58.50 57.74
CA GLY A 585 -7.37 57.87 56.78
C GLY A 585 -7.45 56.36 57.04
N THR A 586 -8.60 55.77 56.77
CA THR A 586 -8.83 54.33 56.92
C THR A 586 -7.98 53.59 55.88
N ALA A 587 -7.19 52.61 56.35
CA ALA A 587 -6.39 51.79 55.46
C ALA A 587 -7.27 51.04 54.45
N ASN A 588 -6.74 50.84 53.24
CA ASN A 588 -7.38 50.13 52.13
C ASN A 588 -8.67 50.78 51.61
N THR A 589 -8.87 52.07 51.91
CA THR A 589 -9.95 52.86 51.31
C THR A 589 -9.45 54.02 50.45
N GLY A 590 -8.14 54.30 50.46
CA GLY A 590 -7.57 55.51 49.86
C GLY A 590 -8.05 56.81 50.51
N GLY A 591 -8.55 56.75 51.75
CA GLY A 591 -9.06 57.93 52.45
C GLY A 591 -7.97 58.94 52.80
N GLY A 592 -8.25 60.23 52.66
CA GLY A 592 -7.32 61.29 53.03
C GLY A 592 -7.18 61.45 54.55
N GLY A 593 -5.99 61.80 55.04
CA GLY A 593 -5.76 62.06 56.47
C GLY A 593 -6.37 63.39 56.91
N GLY A 594 -6.88 63.48 58.13
CA GLY A 594 -7.41 64.73 58.67
C GLY A 594 -6.30 65.70 59.06
N SER A 595 -6.59 67.00 59.07
CA SER A 595 -5.65 68.01 59.56
C SER A 595 -5.41 67.86 61.07
N SER A 596 -4.32 68.46 61.57
CA SER A 596 -4.16 68.66 63.01
C SER A 596 -5.24 69.63 63.56
N GLY A 597 -5.43 69.67 64.88
CA GLY A 597 -6.19 70.75 65.50
C GLY A 597 -5.44 72.07 65.39
N ALA A 598 -6.13 73.17 65.09
CA ALA A 598 -5.48 74.48 65.01
C ALA A 598 -4.79 74.84 66.34
N ASN A 599 -3.61 75.47 66.26
CA ASN A 599 -2.75 75.88 67.39
C ASN A 599 -2.17 74.74 68.25
N SER A 600 -2.21 73.49 67.77
CA SER A 600 -1.68 72.33 68.51
C SER A 600 -0.16 72.12 68.37
N GLY A 601 0.45 72.64 67.30
CA GLY A 601 1.83 72.27 66.92
C GLY A 601 2.00 70.79 66.55
N LEU A 602 0.90 70.07 66.30
CA LEU A 602 0.87 68.64 66.01
C LEU A 602 0.78 68.36 64.51
N SER A 603 1.08 67.12 64.11
CA SER A 603 1.00 66.71 62.70
C SER A 603 -0.44 66.36 62.31
N GLY A 604 -0.79 66.61 61.05
CA GLY A 604 -1.97 65.98 60.45
C GLY A 604 -1.86 64.45 60.46
N GLY A 605 -2.99 63.78 60.26
CA GLY A 605 -3.06 62.33 60.18
C GLY A 605 -2.50 61.81 58.86
N PRO A 606 -1.88 60.61 58.82
CA PRO A 606 -1.50 59.99 57.56
C PRO A 606 -2.75 59.61 56.74
N GLY A 607 -2.61 59.58 55.42
CA GLY A 607 -3.64 59.03 54.53
C GLY A 607 -3.75 57.51 54.67
N GLY A 608 -4.89 56.96 54.29
CA GLY A 608 -5.11 55.52 54.17
C GLY A 608 -4.42 54.94 52.94
N SER A 609 -3.95 53.70 53.02
CA SER A 609 -3.49 52.96 51.83
C SER A 609 -4.60 52.82 50.79
N GLY A 610 -4.19 52.70 49.53
CA GLY A 610 -5.05 52.33 48.43
C GLY A 610 -5.49 50.86 48.50
N ILE A 611 -6.23 50.43 47.49
CA ILE A 611 -6.67 49.04 47.34
C ILE A 611 -6.85 48.72 45.85
N VAL A 612 -6.61 47.47 45.47
CA VAL A 612 -6.96 46.96 44.14
C VAL A 612 -7.89 45.76 44.30
N ILE A 613 -9.02 45.76 43.61
CA ILE A 613 -10.00 44.68 43.64
C ILE A 613 -10.26 44.21 42.21
N ILE A 614 -10.16 42.90 41.98
CA ILE A 614 -10.42 42.27 40.68
C ILE A 614 -11.56 41.27 40.87
N SER A 615 -12.56 41.27 40.00
CA SER A 615 -13.69 40.34 40.09
C SER A 615 -14.11 39.77 38.74
N TYR A 616 -14.33 38.47 38.65
CA TYR A 616 -14.73 37.78 37.42
C TYR A 616 -15.67 36.60 37.70
N LEU A 617 -16.39 36.15 36.66
CA LEU A 617 -17.13 34.90 36.71
C LEU A 617 -16.17 33.75 36.36
N PRO A 618 -16.04 32.74 37.23
CA PRO A 618 -15.14 31.62 37.05
C PRO A 618 -15.77 30.53 36.17
#